data_AF-A0AAV4NE53-F1
#
_entry.id   AF-A0AAV4NE53-F1
#
_cell.length_a   1.000
_cell.length_b   1.000
_cell.length_c   1.000
_cell.angle_alpha   90.00
_cell.angle_beta   90.00
_cell.angle_gamma   90.00
#
_symmetry.space_group_name_H-M   'P 1'
#
loop_
_entity.id
_entity.type
_entity.pdbx_description
1 polymer ?
#
loop_
_entity_poly.entity_id
_entity_poly.type
_entity_poly.pdbx_seq_one_letter_code
_entity_poly.pdbx_strand_id
1 'polypeptide(L)'
;MYTRDDIPIGQDKMEFEVTLPGEGKDRVFRVAIKWLAKVSLYALEEALEGRTRTIPLDVIQALDVVMRHLPSMTFTPVGRSFFSSPDTSYNHPLGGRGSMVWFSSKCEA
;
A
#
# COMPACT_ATOMS: atom_id res chain seq x y z
N MET A 1 -7.87 2.43 -4.33
CA MET A 1 -7.50 3.77 -3.83
C MET A 1 -8.46 4.13 -2.72
N TYR A 2 -7.96 4.66 -1.61
CA TYR A 2 -8.78 5.14 -0.50
C TYR A 2 -8.48 6.62 -0.28
N THR A 3 -9.51 7.40 0.02
CA THR A 3 -9.40 8.82 0.37
C THR A 3 -10.16 9.06 1.66
N ARG A 4 -9.73 10.05 2.46
CA ARG A 4 -10.43 10.45 3.67
C ARG A 4 -11.77 11.11 3.33
N ASP A 5 -11.71 12.03 2.39
CA ASP A 5 -12.85 12.82 1.93
C ASP A 5 -13.24 12.43 0.50
N ASP A 6 -14.50 12.69 0.14
CA ASP A 6 -15.02 12.43 -1.21
C ASP A 6 -14.24 13.29 -2.22
N ILE A 7 -13.71 12.65 -3.27
CA ILE A 7 -13.00 13.34 -4.35
C ILE A 7 -13.98 13.88 -5.40
N PRO A 8 -13.69 15.03 -6.04
CA PRO A 8 -14.63 15.74 -6.92
C PRO A 8 -14.74 15.11 -8.32
N ILE A 9 -14.90 13.79 -8.40
CA ILE A 9 -15.11 13.03 -9.64
C ILE A 9 -16.53 12.46 -9.76
N GLY A 10 -17.37 12.64 -8.73
CA GLY A 10 -18.69 12.03 -8.66
C GLY A 10 -18.63 10.51 -8.49
N GLN A 11 -19.69 9.81 -8.92
CA GLN A 11 -19.75 8.34 -8.90
C GLN A 11 -19.42 7.69 -10.25
N ASP A 12 -19.37 8.49 -11.31
CA ASP A 12 -19.09 8.01 -12.66
C ASP A 12 -17.61 7.67 -12.84
N LYS A 13 -17.34 6.79 -13.81
CA LYS A 13 -15.96 6.45 -14.18
C LYS A 13 -15.34 7.64 -14.90
N MET A 14 -14.21 8.13 -14.40
CA MET A 14 -13.42 9.18 -15.03
C MET A 14 -12.09 8.62 -15.53
N GLU A 15 -11.69 8.98 -16.76
CA GLU A 15 -10.42 8.55 -17.36
C GLU A 15 -9.41 9.70 -17.37
N PHE A 16 -8.15 9.34 -17.12
CA PHE A 16 -7.01 10.24 -17.03
C PHE A 16 -5.87 9.69 -17.86
N GLU A 17 -5.08 10.58 -18.44
CA GLU A 17 -3.81 10.23 -19.06
C GLU A 17 -2.68 10.69 -18.14
N VAL A 18 -1.81 9.77 -17.76
CA VAL A 18 -0.68 10.01 -16.86
C VAL A 18 0.59 9.66 -17.61
N THR A 19 1.50 10.64 -17.72
CA THR A 19 2.82 10.42 -18.31
C THR A 19 3.84 10.28 -17.19
N LEU A 20 4.56 9.16 -17.17
CA LEU A 20 5.64 8.90 -16.23
C LEU A 20 6.98 8.85 -16.99
N PRO A 21 8.07 9.39 -16.41
CA PRO A 21 9.38 9.25 -17.00
C PRO A 21 9.77 7.76 -17.10
N GLY A 22 10.41 7.41 -18.22
CA GLY A 22 10.99 6.10 -18.44
C GLY A 22 12.48 6.21 -18.76
N GLU A 23 13.19 5.08 -18.72
CA GLU A 23 14.56 5.02 -19.22
C GLU A 23 14.54 5.17 -20.75
N GLY A 24 14.77 6.39 -21.22
CA GLY A 24 14.85 6.75 -22.65
C GLY A 24 13.60 7.43 -23.21
N LYS A 25 12.42 6.85 -23.04
CA LYS A 25 11.14 7.45 -23.49
C LYS A 25 10.13 7.50 -22.36
N ASP A 26 9.36 8.58 -22.34
CA ASP A 26 8.22 8.73 -21.45
C ASP A 26 7.17 7.66 -21.73
N ARG A 27 6.53 7.19 -20.66
CA ARG A 27 5.49 6.17 -20.69
C ARG A 27 4.16 6.82 -20.40
N VAL A 28 3.23 6.67 -21.32
CA VAL A 28 1.86 7.19 -21.21
C VAL A 28 0.94 6.08 -20.73
N PHE A 29 0.18 6.35 -19.68
CA PHE A 29 -0.78 5.44 -19.07
C PHE A 29 -2.18 6.04 -19.09
N ARG A 30 -3.17 5.25 -19.51
CA ARG A 30 -4.58 5.60 -19.37
C ARG A 30 -5.11 4.97 -18.09
N VAL A 31 -5.49 5.80 -17.13
CA VAL A 31 -5.95 5.40 -15.79
C VAL A 31 -7.42 5.76 -15.64
N ALA A 32 -8.23 4.82 -15.19
CA ALA A 32 -9.63 5.09 -14.87
C ALA A 32 -9.85 5.04 -13.36
N ILE A 33 -10.54 6.03 -12.81
CA ILE A 33 -10.96 6.06 -11.41
C ILE A 33 -12.49 6.03 -11.40
N LYS A 34 -13.06 5.15 -10.57
CA LYS A 34 -14.50 5.03 -10.37
C LYS A 34 -14.76 4.87 -8.88
N TRP A 35 -15.75 5.58 -8.37
CA TRP A 35 -16.23 5.39 -7.00
C TRP A 35 -16.80 3.97 -6.83
N LEU A 36 -16.52 3.35 -5.68
CA LEU A 36 -16.94 1.97 -5.40
C LEU A 36 -17.82 1.87 -4.15
N ALA A 37 -17.32 2.34 -3.00
CA ALA A 37 -18.01 2.22 -1.72
C ALA A 37 -17.48 3.23 -0.70
N LYS A 38 -18.27 3.47 0.37
CA LYS A 38 -17.80 4.10 1.60
C LYS A 38 -17.43 3.02 2.62
N VAL A 39 -16.26 3.15 3.22
CA VAL A 39 -15.75 2.25 4.25
C VAL A 39 -16.02 2.87 5.63
N SER A 40 -16.67 2.14 6.53
CA SER A 40 -17.11 2.66 7.84
C SER A 40 -16.19 2.21 8.97
N LEU A 41 -15.37 3.13 9.50
CA LEU A 41 -14.54 2.85 10.68
C LEU A 41 -15.39 2.58 11.93
N TYR A 42 -16.58 3.17 12.01
CA TYR A 42 -17.52 2.92 13.11
C TYR A 42 -17.98 1.46 13.15
N ALA A 43 -18.17 0.82 12.00
CA ALA A 43 -18.52 -0.60 11.96
C ALA A 43 -17.40 -1.49 12.55
N LEU A 44 -16.14 -1.06 12.40
CA LEU A 44 -15.02 -1.76 13.02
C LEU A 44 -14.99 -1.53 14.54
N GLU A 45 -15.22 -0.31 15.00
CA GLU A 45 -15.33 0.03 16.43
C GLU A 45 -16.39 -0.83 17.14
N GLU A 46 -17.60 -0.90 16.59
CA GLU A 46 -18.68 -1.77 17.08
C GLU A 46 -18.26 -3.25 17.18
N ALA A 47 -17.48 -3.73 16.21
CA ALA A 47 -17.01 -5.11 16.19
C ALA A 47 -15.92 -5.37 17.25
N LEU A 48 -15.01 -4.41 17.45
CA LEU A 48 -13.95 -4.49 18.45
C LEU A 48 -14.48 -4.41 19.89
N GLU A 49 -15.56 -3.67 20.11
CA GLU A 49 -16.24 -3.60 21.42
C GLU A 49 -17.20 -4.79 21.65
N GLY A 50 -17.26 -5.74 20.73
CA GLY A 50 -18.10 -6.94 20.84
C GLY A 50 -19.59 -6.68 20.66
N ARG A 51 -19.99 -5.47 20.23
CA ARG A 51 -21.39 -5.13 19.90
C ARG A 51 -21.83 -5.80 18.61
N THR A 52 -20.89 -6.05 17.71
CA THR A 52 -21.10 -6.83 16.49
C THR A 52 -20.21 -8.08 16.46
N ARG A 53 -20.77 -9.21 16.01
CA ARG A 53 -20.02 -10.49 15.90
C ARG A 53 -19.15 -10.61 14.65
N THR A 54 -19.41 -9.81 13.62
CA THR A 54 -18.73 -9.85 12.33
C THR A 54 -17.69 -8.75 12.22
N ILE A 55 -16.45 -9.10 11.86
CA ILE A 55 -15.41 -8.12 11.57
C ILE A 55 -15.58 -7.62 10.13
N PRO A 56 -15.68 -6.29 9.91
CA PRO A 56 -15.80 -5.72 8.57
C PRO A 56 -14.44 -5.77 7.83
N LEU A 57 -14.28 -6.76 6.95
CA LEU A 57 -13.00 -7.03 6.27
C LEU A 57 -12.56 -5.92 5.30
N ASP A 58 -13.51 -5.21 4.70
CA ASP A 58 -13.25 -4.06 3.83
C ASP A 58 -12.54 -2.92 4.59
N VAL A 59 -12.92 -2.71 5.86
CA VAL A 59 -12.28 -1.73 6.75
C VAL A 59 -10.86 -2.18 7.13
N ILE A 60 -10.69 -3.46 7.49
CA ILE A 60 -9.37 -4.02 7.79
C ILE A 60 -8.43 -3.90 6.58
N GLN A 61 -8.92 -4.19 5.38
CA GLN A 61 -8.16 -4.07 4.15
C GLN A 61 -7.80 -2.61 3.85
N ALA A 62 -8.73 -1.68 4.04
CA ALA A 62 -8.46 -0.25 3.86
C ALA A 62 -7.35 0.23 4.81
N LEU A 63 -7.41 -0.16 6.09
CA LEU A 63 -6.39 0.16 7.08
C LEU A 63 -5.02 -0.45 6.73
N ASP A 64 -4.98 -1.70 6.28
CA ASP A 64 -3.74 -2.35 5.84
C ASP A 64 -3.07 -1.59 4.69
N VAL A 65 -3.86 -1.17 3.68
CA VAL A 65 -3.36 -0.38 2.56
C VAL A 65 -2.85 0.99 3.02
N VAL A 66 -3.58 1.67 3.91
CA VAL A 66 -3.20 2.99 4.44
C VAL A 66 -1.89 2.90 5.23
N MET A 67 -1.77 1.96 6.16
CA MET A 67 -0.56 1.79 6.98
C MET A 67 0.66 1.39 6.16
N ARG A 68 0.44 0.66 5.05
CA ARG A 68 1.52 0.21 4.16
C ARG A 68 1.89 1.19 3.07
N HIS A 69 1.13 2.27 2.87
CA HIS A 69 1.32 3.15 1.73
C HIS A 69 2.73 3.76 1.70
N LEU A 70 3.13 4.42 2.79
CA LEU A 70 4.45 5.04 2.88
C LEU A 70 5.60 4.01 2.83
N PRO A 71 5.64 2.96 3.65
CA PRO A 71 6.76 2.02 3.61
C PRO A 71 6.86 1.25 2.27
N SER A 72 5.75 1.06 1.54
CA SER A 72 5.79 0.46 0.18
C SER A 72 6.44 1.36 -0.86
N MET A 73 6.49 2.67 -0.60
CA MET A 73 7.15 3.66 -1.46
C MET A 73 8.60 3.92 -1.04
N THR A 74 8.95 3.66 0.23
CA THR A 74 10.28 3.93 0.79
C THR A 74 11.18 2.71 0.84
N PHE A 75 10.62 1.51 1.03
CA PHE A 75 11.35 0.26 1.19
C PHE A 75 10.99 -0.74 0.10
N THR A 76 11.71 -1.88 0.05
CA THR A 76 11.35 -2.98 -0.85
C THR A 76 10.30 -3.87 -0.17
N PRO A 77 9.04 -3.88 -0.64
CA PRO A 77 8.02 -4.75 -0.08
C PRO A 77 8.25 -6.21 -0.52
N VAL A 78 8.25 -7.15 0.43
CA VAL A 78 8.23 -8.59 0.16
C VAL A 78 7.20 -9.24 1.08
N GLY A 79 6.09 -9.73 0.51
CA GLY A 79 4.97 -10.26 1.27
C GLY A 79 4.33 -9.20 2.17
N ARG A 80 4.34 -9.42 3.50
CA ARG A 80 3.84 -8.47 4.52
C ARG A 80 4.97 -7.74 5.28
N SER A 81 6.18 -7.80 4.76
CA SER A 81 7.38 -7.21 5.36
C SER A 81 8.00 -6.17 4.44
N PHE A 82 8.77 -5.26 5.03
CA PHE A 82 9.50 -4.22 4.32
C PHE A 82 10.99 -4.36 4.58
N PHE A 83 11.77 -4.38 3.50
CA PHE A 83 13.22 -4.53 3.54
C PHE A 83 13.89 -3.21 3.20
N SER A 84 14.76 -2.74 4.09
CA SER A 84 15.65 -1.62 3.82
C SER A 84 16.85 -2.10 3.03
N SER A 85 17.30 -1.28 2.06
CA SER A 85 18.61 -1.51 1.46
C SER A 85 19.66 -1.48 2.58
N PRO A 86 20.59 -2.44 2.64
CA PRO A 86 21.65 -2.43 3.63
C PRO A 86 22.50 -1.18 3.45
N ASP A 87 22.77 -0.48 4.56
CA ASP A 87 23.76 0.59 4.57
C ASP A 87 25.12 0.01 4.23
N THR A 88 25.95 0.79 3.52
CA THR A 88 27.31 0.41 3.11
C THR A 88 28.20 -0.07 4.26
N SER A 89 27.86 0.27 5.52
CA SER A 89 28.58 -0.13 6.74
C SER A 89 28.11 -1.46 7.35
N TYR A 90 26.91 -1.96 7.01
CA TYR A 90 26.31 -3.19 7.54
C TYR A 90 26.09 -4.21 6.41
N ASN A 91 27.19 -4.71 5.86
CA ASN A 91 27.18 -5.73 4.82
C ASN A 91 27.29 -7.14 5.43
N HIS A 92 26.28 -7.98 5.20
CA HIS A 92 26.25 -9.39 5.62
C HIS A 92 26.25 -10.32 4.39
N PRO A 93 27.41 -10.56 3.77
CA PRO A 93 27.51 -11.45 2.63
C PRO A 93 27.21 -12.90 3.04
N LEU A 94 26.48 -13.62 2.20
CA LEU A 94 26.14 -15.04 2.44
C LEU A 94 27.19 -16.02 1.91
N GLY A 95 28.29 -15.51 1.33
CA GLY A 95 29.25 -16.31 0.57
C GLY A 95 28.73 -16.67 -0.83
N GLY A 96 29.59 -16.56 -1.85
CA GLY A 96 29.21 -16.69 -3.27
C GLY A 96 29.01 -15.34 -3.98
N ARG A 97 28.97 -15.37 -5.33
CA ARG A 97 29.07 -14.22 -6.27
C ARG A 97 27.94 -13.16 -6.17
N GLY A 98 27.80 -12.49 -5.03
CA GLY A 98 27.02 -11.24 -4.93
C GLY A 98 25.74 -11.27 -4.09
N SER A 99 25.47 -12.35 -3.34
CA SER A 99 24.29 -12.42 -2.45
C SER A 99 24.58 -11.89 -1.05
N MET A 100 23.62 -11.15 -0.48
CA MET A 100 23.72 -10.58 0.88
C MET A 100 22.38 -10.68 1.63
N VAL A 101 22.45 -10.63 2.96
CA VAL A 101 21.26 -10.57 3.85
C VAL A 101 20.75 -9.15 3.94
N TRP A 102 19.44 -8.99 3.82
CA TRP A 102 18.71 -7.74 4.08
C TRP A 102 17.81 -7.95 5.28
N PHE A 103 17.83 -7.02 6.22
CA PHE A 103 16.93 -7.06 7.38
C PHE A 103 15.60 -6.38 7.05
N SER A 104 14.55 -6.84 7.73
CA SER A 104 13.20 -6.31 7.56
C SER A 104 12.50 -6.06 8.88
N SER A 105 11.50 -5.20 8.83
CA SER A 105 10.45 -5.13 9.84
C SER A 105 9.15 -5.72 9.27
N LYS A 106 8.40 -6.42 10.11
CA LYS A 106 7.08 -6.94 9.76
C LYS A 106 6.05 -5.83 10.01
N CYS A 107 5.24 -5.52 9.00
CA CYS A 107 4.10 -4.62 9.18
C CYS A 107 2.90 -5.47 9.62
N GLU A 108 2.72 -5.62 10.93
CA GLU A 108 1.48 -6.14 11.50
C GLU A 108 0.47 -5.00 11.65
N ALA A 109 -0.76 -5.30 11.23
CA ALA A 109 -1.94 -4.45 11.30
C ALA A 109 -2.79 -4.92 12.48
#